data_AF-A0A955XE10-F1
#
_entry.id   AF-A0A955XE10-F1
#
_cell.length_a   1.000
_cell.length_b   1.000
_cell.length_c   1.000
_cell.angle_alpha   90.00
_cell.angle_beta   90.00
_cell.angle_gamma   90.00
#
_symmetry.space_group_name_H-M   'P 1'
#
loop_
_entity.id
_entity.type
_entity.pdbx_description
1 polymer ?
#
loop_
_entity_poly.entity_id
_entity_poly.type
_entity_poly.pdbx_seq_one_letter_code
_entity_poly.pdbx_strand_id
1 'polypeptide(L)'
;AERPIHQICMDEVARLAGVGKGTLYRRFADRAALCRALLHDDAIVLQDRVLDGFGHPLAPPWIPHAARLLDALFDFAVDNAALLSEVQTFEAKSGPQRYEHPAHAWQRDTLAMYLGRAITAQEIAPLDPTLSADLILAPLEPDLIRYHLERGVPRLRLKAEYGRHWRHGVLGLRNLD
;
A
#
# COMPACT_ATOMS: atom_id res chain seq x y z
N ALA A 1 7.24 -23.04 -13.51
CA ALA A 1 7.94 -22.11 -12.60
C ALA A 1 7.52 -20.70 -12.98
N GLU A 2 7.08 -19.92 -12.00
CA GLU A 2 6.79 -18.49 -12.20
C GLU A 2 8.10 -17.72 -12.36
N ARG A 3 8.15 -16.74 -13.26
CA ARG A 3 9.33 -15.90 -13.51
C ARG A 3 9.14 -14.51 -12.92
N PRO A 4 10.20 -13.85 -12.41
CA PRO A 4 10.14 -12.45 -12.03
C PRO A 4 9.64 -11.56 -13.17
N ILE A 5 8.81 -10.56 -12.85
CA ILE A 5 8.20 -9.67 -13.84
C ILE A 5 9.27 -8.97 -14.70
N HIS A 6 10.41 -8.59 -14.12
CA HIS A 6 11.49 -7.97 -14.89
C HIS A 6 12.06 -8.83 -16.01
N GLN A 7 11.89 -10.15 -15.96
CA GLN A 7 12.34 -11.10 -16.98
C GLN A 7 11.28 -11.38 -18.06
N ILE A 8 10.07 -10.83 -17.90
CA ILE A 8 8.96 -11.01 -18.84
C ILE A 8 9.05 -9.93 -19.92
N CYS A 9 9.14 -10.36 -21.17
CA CYS A 9 9.11 -9.50 -22.35
C CYS A 9 7.65 -9.21 -22.78
N MET A 10 7.36 -7.97 -23.18
CA MET A 10 6.02 -7.58 -23.67
C MET A 10 5.58 -8.40 -24.90
N ASP A 11 6.51 -8.83 -25.76
CA ASP A 11 6.19 -9.72 -26.88
C ASP A 11 5.70 -11.10 -26.43
N GLU A 12 6.25 -11.59 -25.34
CA GLU A 12 5.81 -12.85 -24.73
C GLU A 12 4.42 -12.70 -24.11
N VAL A 13 4.17 -11.57 -23.43
CA VAL A 13 2.83 -11.23 -22.92
C VAL A 13 1.81 -11.21 -24.06
N ALA A 14 2.11 -10.53 -25.17
CA ALA A 14 1.22 -10.45 -26.32
C ALA A 14 0.90 -11.85 -26.88
N ARG A 15 1.94 -12.69 -27.04
CA ARG A 15 1.80 -14.07 -27.51
C ARG A 15 0.92 -14.90 -26.58
N LEU A 16 1.15 -14.83 -25.27
CA LEU A 16 0.38 -15.59 -24.28
C LEU A 16 -1.07 -15.11 -24.15
N ALA A 17 -1.30 -13.80 -24.28
CA ALA A 17 -2.63 -13.19 -24.28
C ALA A 17 -3.39 -13.38 -25.61
N GLY A 18 -2.75 -13.96 -26.64
CA GLY A 18 -3.37 -14.17 -27.95
C GLY A 18 -3.63 -12.88 -28.74
N VAL A 19 -2.93 -11.79 -28.42
CA VAL A 19 -3.08 -10.49 -29.09
C VAL A 19 -1.86 -10.15 -29.93
N GLY A 20 -2.06 -9.38 -31.00
CA GLY A 20 -0.94 -8.84 -31.77
C GLY A 20 -0.09 -7.86 -30.93
N LYS A 21 1.24 -7.87 -31.11
CA LYS A 21 2.17 -6.95 -30.43
C LYS A 21 1.72 -5.50 -30.53
N GLY A 22 1.33 -5.05 -31.73
CA GLY A 22 0.84 -3.69 -31.95
C GLY A 22 -0.44 -3.36 -31.15
N THR A 23 -1.30 -4.34 -30.87
CA THR A 23 -2.47 -4.14 -30.00
C THR A 23 -2.05 -3.94 -28.55
N LEU A 24 -1.10 -4.74 -28.04
CA LEU A 24 -0.57 -4.58 -26.69
C LEU A 24 0.13 -3.23 -26.50
N TYR A 25 1.07 -2.88 -27.38
CA TYR A 25 1.85 -1.64 -27.28
C TYR A 25 1.02 -0.37 -27.51
N ARG A 26 -0.08 -0.43 -28.28
CA ARG A 26 -1.04 0.68 -28.39
C ARG A 26 -1.73 0.99 -27.05
N ARG A 27 -1.94 -0.03 -26.21
CA ARG A 27 -2.61 0.12 -24.91
C ARG A 27 -1.62 0.37 -23.77
N PHE A 28 -0.47 -0.30 -23.81
CA PHE A 28 0.56 -0.24 -22.77
C PHE A 28 1.91 0.10 -23.41
N ALA A 29 2.34 1.35 -23.25
CA ALA A 29 3.58 1.84 -23.86
C ALA A 29 4.83 1.07 -23.39
N ASP A 30 4.81 0.63 -22.14
CA ASP A 30 5.88 -0.13 -21.51
C ASP A 30 5.32 -1.13 -20.48
N ARG A 31 6.21 -1.90 -19.88
CA ARG A 31 5.88 -2.89 -18.84
C ARG A 31 5.30 -2.25 -17.59
N ALA A 32 5.76 -1.05 -17.21
CA ALA A 32 5.25 -0.35 -16.03
C ALA A 32 3.80 0.11 -16.24
N ALA A 33 3.45 0.54 -17.46
CA ALA A 33 2.09 0.89 -17.86
C ALA A 33 1.16 -0.33 -17.80
N LEU A 34 1.65 -1.51 -18.20
CA LEU A 34 0.91 -2.76 -18.01
C LEU A 34 0.74 -3.09 -16.51
N CYS A 35 1.79 -2.99 -15.71
CA CYS A 35 1.72 -3.26 -14.26
C CYS A 35 0.74 -2.31 -13.55
N ARG A 36 0.77 -1.01 -13.87
CA ARG A 36 -0.21 -0.04 -13.36
C ARG A 36 -1.64 -0.40 -13.73
N ALA A 37 -1.87 -0.87 -14.94
CA ALA A 37 -3.21 -1.28 -15.37
C ALA A 37 -3.69 -2.52 -14.61
N LEU A 38 -2.80 -3.46 -14.30
CA LEU A 38 -3.12 -4.63 -13.46
C LEU A 38 -3.42 -4.23 -12.01
N LEU A 39 -2.70 -3.23 -11.48
CA LEU A 39 -2.94 -2.69 -10.13
C LEU A 39 -4.24 -1.89 -10.00
N HIS A 40 -4.78 -1.41 -11.12
CA HIS A 40 -5.88 -0.45 -11.12
C HIS A 40 -7.15 -1.01 -10.49
N ASP A 41 -7.53 -2.24 -10.84
CA ASP A 41 -8.75 -2.86 -10.36
C ASP A 41 -8.69 -3.12 -8.85
N ASP A 42 -7.58 -3.66 -8.36
CA ASP A 42 -7.35 -3.87 -6.92
C ASP A 42 -7.33 -2.55 -6.14
N ALA A 43 -6.76 -1.50 -6.73
CA ALA A 43 -6.71 -0.17 -6.11
C ALA A 43 -8.10 0.46 -6.00
N ILE A 44 -8.96 0.30 -7.00
CA ILE A 44 -10.37 0.73 -6.96
C ILE A 44 -11.09 0.00 -5.84
N VAL A 45 -10.99 -1.33 -5.79
CA VAL A 45 -11.65 -2.14 -4.76
C VAL A 45 -11.21 -1.72 -3.35
N LEU A 46 -9.92 -1.42 -3.16
CA LEU A 46 -9.42 -0.90 -1.88
C LEU A 46 -10.02 0.47 -1.55
N GLN A 47 -10.03 1.41 -2.49
CA GLN A 47 -10.56 2.76 -2.27
C GLN A 47 -12.07 2.73 -1.96
N ASP A 48 -12.84 1.93 -2.68
CA ASP A 48 -14.29 1.78 -2.44
C ASP A 48 -14.57 1.27 -1.02
N ARG A 49 -13.80 0.27 -0.57
CA ARG A 49 -13.90 -0.25 0.81
C ARG A 49 -13.49 0.78 1.86
N VAL A 50 -12.61 1.71 1.55
CA VAL A 50 -12.27 2.80 2.47
C VAL A 50 -13.41 3.82 2.52
N LEU A 51 -13.97 4.16 1.35
CA LEU A 51 -15.09 5.11 1.23
C LEU A 51 -16.36 4.61 1.92
N ASP A 52 -16.65 3.30 1.86
CA ASP A 52 -17.78 2.69 2.55
C ASP A 52 -17.56 2.47 4.07
N GLY A 53 -16.37 2.83 4.58
CA GLY A 53 -15.99 2.67 5.99
C GLY A 53 -15.71 1.22 6.39
N PHE A 54 -15.36 0.36 5.42
CA PHE A 54 -15.26 -1.09 5.56
C PHE A 54 -16.57 -1.72 6.06
N GLY A 55 -17.71 -1.19 5.62
CA GLY A 55 -19.04 -1.58 6.10
C GLY A 55 -19.35 -1.20 7.55
N HIS A 56 -18.53 -0.34 8.18
CA HIS A 56 -18.76 0.19 9.52
C HIS A 56 -19.15 1.67 9.48
N PRO A 57 -20.06 2.14 10.35
CA PRO A 57 -20.35 3.56 10.47
C PRO A 57 -19.08 4.37 10.76
N LEU A 58 -18.85 5.43 9.99
CA LEU A 58 -17.73 6.36 10.17
C LEU A 58 -17.98 7.27 11.39
N ALA A 59 -17.89 6.67 12.57
CA ALA A 59 -18.05 7.29 13.88
C ALA A 59 -16.99 6.77 14.86
N PRO A 60 -16.76 7.45 16.02
CA PRO A 60 -15.88 6.95 17.05
C PRO A 60 -16.25 5.53 17.51
N PRO A 61 -15.28 4.69 17.92
CA PRO A 61 -13.84 5.01 18.01
C PRO A 61 -13.12 5.02 16.65
N TRP A 62 -12.15 5.92 16.49
CA TRP A 62 -11.36 6.16 15.27
C TRP A 62 -10.17 5.22 15.10
N ILE A 63 -9.58 4.71 16.19
CA ILE A 63 -8.45 3.76 16.11
C ILE A 63 -8.81 2.47 15.35
N PRO A 64 -9.99 1.86 15.55
CA PRO A 64 -10.40 0.73 14.72
C PRO A 64 -10.53 1.04 13.22
N HIS A 65 -10.88 2.28 12.84
CA HIS A 65 -10.89 2.70 11.43
C HIS A 65 -9.48 2.76 10.86
N ALA A 66 -8.54 3.36 11.60
CA ALA A 66 -7.12 3.34 11.23
C ALA A 66 -6.60 1.89 11.11
N ALA A 67 -6.91 1.01 12.07
CA ALA A 67 -6.50 -0.39 12.02
C ALA A 67 -7.01 -1.11 10.77
N ARG A 68 -8.28 -0.93 10.40
CA ARG A 68 -8.86 -1.53 9.18
C ARG A 68 -8.19 -1.00 7.91
N LEU A 69 -7.92 0.30 7.83
CA LEU A 69 -7.17 0.90 6.73
C LEU A 69 -5.78 0.27 6.60
N LEU A 70 -5.03 0.22 7.70
CA LEU A 70 -3.66 -0.32 7.72
C LEU A 70 -3.62 -1.82 7.39
N ASP A 71 -4.59 -2.60 7.87
CA ASP A 71 -4.71 -4.02 7.52
C ASP A 71 -4.99 -4.22 6.03
N ALA A 72 -5.86 -3.38 5.45
CA ALA A 72 -6.19 -3.44 4.03
C ALA A 72 -5.03 -2.96 3.14
N LEU A 73 -4.31 -1.91 3.55
CA LEU A 73 -3.11 -1.43 2.87
C LEU A 73 -1.98 -2.45 2.92
N PHE A 74 -1.77 -3.10 4.07
CA PHE A 74 -0.82 -4.20 4.19
C PHE A 74 -1.18 -5.33 3.25
N ASP A 75 -2.45 -5.75 3.22
CA ASP A 75 -2.89 -6.84 2.36
C ASP A 75 -2.67 -6.48 0.88
N PHE A 76 -3.10 -5.30 0.46
CA PHE A 76 -2.87 -4.79 -0.90
C PHE A 76 -1.39 -4.78 -1.26
N ALA A 77 -0.53 -4.27 -0.39
CA ALA A 77 0.91 -4.17 -0.64
C ALA A 77 1.58 -5.55 -0.75
N VAL A 78 1.15 -6.53 0.04
CA VAL A 78 1.64 -7.92 -0.04
C VAL A 78 1.16 -8.60 -1.31
N ASP A 79 -0.13 -8.51 -1.63
CA ASP A 79 -0.74 -9.14 -2.80
C ASP A 79 -0.14 -8.59 -4.11
N ASN A 80 0.28 -7.32 -4.08
CA ASN A 80 0.79 -6.62 -5.25
C ASN A 80 2.28 -6.28 -5.21
N ALA A 81 3.06 -6.85 -4.28
CA ALA A 81 4.45 -6.45 -4.03
C ALA A 81 5.34 -6.49 -5.28
N ALA A 82 5.18 -7.52 -6.12
CA ALA A 82 5.95 -7.65 -7.37
C ALA A 82 5.58 -6.58 -8.40
N LEU A 83 4.28 -6.30 -8.59
CA LEU A 83 3.81 -5.28 -9.52
C LEU A 83 4.21 -3.87 -9.06
N LEU A 84 4.03 -3.58 -7.77
CA LEU A 84 4.38 -2.30 -7.16
C LEU A 84 5.90 -2.03 -7.24
N SER A 85 6.73 -3.04 -6.96
CA SER A 85 8.20 -2.98 -7.09
C SER A 85 8.63 -2.67 -8.54
N GLU A 86 8.00 -3.27 -9.53
CA GLU A 86 8.28 -2.96 -10.94
C GLU A 86 7.83 -1.55 -11.31
N VAL A 87 6.64 -1.11 -10.88
CA VAL A 87 6.19 0.27 -11.14
C VAL A 87 7.17 1.28 -10.53
N GLN A 88 7.59 1.08 -9.28
CA GLN A 88 8.57 1.94 -8.62
C GLN A 88 9.92 2.00 -9.34
N THR A 89 10.36 0.88 -9.93
CA THR A 89 11.65 0.82 -10.64
C THR A 89 11.64 1.64 -11.93
N PHE A 90 10.51 1.71 -12.63
CA PHE A 90 10.41 2.31 -13.97
C PHE A 90 9.75 3.69 -13.98
N GLU A 91 9.13 4.12 -12.89
CA GLU A 91 8.59 5.47 -12.81
C GLU A 91 9.69 6.52 -12.68
N ALA A 92 9.50 7.64 -13.39
CA ALA A 92 10.43 8.76 -13.38
C ALA A 92 10.60 9.39 -11.98
N LYS A 93 9.63 9.17 -11.08
CA LYS A 93 9.65 9.61 -9.67
C LYS A 93 10.29 8.55 -8.79
N SER A 94 11.60 8.35 -8.93
CA SER A 94 12.38 7.52 -8.01
C SER A 94 12.90 8.34 -6.81
N GLY A 95 13.26 7.65 -5.72
CA GLY A 95 13.71 8.31 -4.50
C GLY A 95 12.59 9.12 -3.82
N PRO A 96 12.87 10.29 -3.21
CA PRO A 96 11.89 11.04 -2.41
C PRO A 96 10.63 11.48 -3.17
N GLN A 97 10.71 11.63 -4.50
CA GLN A 97 9.58 12.09 -5.33
C GLN A 97 8.41 11.10 -5.34
N ARG A 98 8.63 9.83 -4.98
CA ARG A 98 7.55 8.84 -4.86
C ARG A 98 6.51 9.23 -3.80
N TYR A 99 6.92 9.98 -2.78
CA TYR A 99 6.01 10.45 -1.71
C TYR A 99 5.07 11.57 -2.18
N GLU A 100 5.32 12.13 -3.37
CA GLU A 100 4.40 13.06 -4.06
C GLU A 100 3.38 12.33 -4.94
N HIS A 101 3.42 11.00 -5.03
CA HIS A 101 2.48 10.25 -5.84
C HIS A 101 1.06 10.33 -5.24
N PRO A 102 -0.01 10.54 -6.04
CA PRO A 102 -1.37 10.69 -5.52
C PRO A 102 -1.84 9.53 -4.64
N ALA A 103 -1.43 8.30 -4.94
CA ALA A 103 -1.76 7.14 -4.11
C ALA A 103 -1.13 7.23 -2.70
N HIS A 104 0.12 7.67 -2.60
CA HIS A 104 0.77 7.86 -1.30
C HIS A 104 0.11 9.01 -0.52
N ALA A 105 -0.17 10.13 -1.19
CA ALA A 105 -0.89 11.25 -0.58
C ALA A 105 -2.26 10.82 -0.02
N TRP A 106 -3.04 10.05 -0.80
CA TRP A 106 -4.33 9.52 -0.35
C TRP A 106 -4.20 8.62 0.89
N GLN A 107 -3.21 7.71 0.91
CA GLN A 107 -2.96 6.82 2.06
C GLN A 107 -2.60 7.62 3.32
N ARG A 108 -1.64 8.54 3.19
CA ARG A 108 -1.16 9.40 4.27
C ARG A 108 -2.29 10.25 4.82
N ASP A 109 -3.01 10.95 3.95
CA ASP A 109 -4.03 11.91 4.36
C ASP A 109 -5.24 11.20 5.02
N THR A 110 -5.63 10.02 4.53
CA THR A 110 -6.69 9.20 5.13
C THR A 110 -6.29 8.71 6.53
N LEU A 111 -5.06 8.20 6.69
CA LEU A 111 -4.56 7.74 7.97
C LEU A 111 -4.40 8.90 8.96
N ALA A 112 -3.81 10.02 8.52
CA ALA A 112 -3.65 11.23 9.32
C ALA A 112 -5.01 11.77 9.79
N MET A 113 -6.05 11.72 8.95
CA MET A 113 -7.41 12.05 9.34
C MET A 113 -7.91 11.16 10.48
N TYR A 114 -7.76 9.83 10.39
CA TYR A 114 -8.19 8.93 11.48
C TYR A 114 -7.40 9.16 12.77
N LEU A 115 -6.08 9.37 12.69
CA LEU A 115 -5.24 9.68 13.85
C LEU A 115 -5.64 11.02 14.49
N GLY A 116 -5.86 12.07 13.68
CA GLY A 116 -6.33 13.37 14.16
C GLY A 116 -7.69 13.30 14.85
N ARG A 117 -8.63 12.52 14.31
CA ARG A 117 -9.92 12.28 14.94
C ARG A 117 -9.81 11.48 16.24
N ALA A 118 -8.90 10.50 16.30
CA ALA A 118 -8.61 9.75 17.52
C ALA A 118 -8.04 10.65 18.64
N ILE A 119 -7.17 11.61 18.30
CA ILE A 119 -6.66 12.62 19.24
C ILE A 119 -7.81 13.49 19.77
N THR A 120 -8.66 14.04 18.89
CA THR A 120 -9.81 14.86 19.30
C THR A 120 -10.80 14.08 20.17
N ALA A 121 -10.99 12.79 19.90
CA ALA A 121 -11.82 11.90 20.70
C ALA A 121 -11.13 11.36 21.97
N GLN A 122 -9.90 11.81 22.27
CA GLN A 122 -9.10 11.37 23.41
C GLN A 122 -8.82 9.85 23.46
N GLU A 123 -8.79 9.19 22.29
CA GLU A 123 -8.46 7.78 22.15
C GLU A 123 -6.95 7.51 22.22
N ILE A 124 -6.12 8.50 21.86
CA ILE A 124 -4.65 8.41 21.87
C ILE A 124 -4.03 9.70 22.39
N ALA A 125 -2.77 9.62 22.80
CA ALA A 125 -2.00 10.80 23.19
C ALA A 125 -1.76 11.73 21.98
N PRO A 126 -1.56 13.04 22.20
CA PRO A 126 -1.20 13.96 21.12
C PRO A 126 0.07 13.53 20.38
N LEU A 127 0.05 13.65 19.05
CA LEU A 127 1.18 13.41 18.13
C LEU A 127 0.97 14.26 16.86
N ASP A 128 1.99 14.33 16.00
CA ASP A 128 1.83 14.86 14.63
C ASP A 128 1.15 13.78 13.75
N PRO A 129 -0.11 13.96 13.32
CA PRO A 129 -0.84 12.92 12.59
C PRO A 129 -0.27 12.63 11.21
N THR A 130 0.24 13.66 10.52
CA THR A 130 0.74 13.54 9.15
C THR A 130 2.08 12.83 9.15
N LEU A 131 3.02 13.28 10.00
CA LEU A 131 4.33 12.64 10.11
C LEU A 131 4.19 11.21 10.64
N SER A 132 3.31 10.98 11.61
CA SER A 132 3.05 9.63 12.12
C SER A 132 2.46 8.72 11.05
N ALA A 133 1.60 9.24 10.17
CA ALA A 133 1.07 8.47 9.05
C ALA A 133 2.20 8.00 8.12
N ASP A 134 3.11 8.89 7.71
CA ASP A 134 4.27 8.52 6.87
C ASP A 134 5.14 7.45 7.54
N LEU A 135 5.44 7.60 8.83
CA LEU A 135 6.24 6.64 9.59
C LEU A 135 5.57 5.26 9.72
N ILE A 136 4.24 5.23 9.86
CA ILE A 136 3.45 3.98 9.93
C ILE A 136 3.32 3.32 8.55
N LEU A 137 3.32 4.09 7.47
CA LEU A 137 3.24 3.60 6.10
C LEU A 137 4.60 3.14 5.55
N ALA A 138 5.72 3.68 6.04
CA ALA A 138 7.06 3.35 5.58
C ALA A 138 7.40 1.84 5.57
N PRO A 139 6.98 1.00 6.54
CA PRO A 139 7.19 -0.44 6.49
C PRO A 139 6.41 -1.16 5.37
N LEU A 140 5.43 -0.49 4.74
CA LEU A 140 4.65 -1.03 3.63
C LEU A 140 5.32 -0.79 2.26
N GLU A 141 6.57 -0.33 2.23
CA GLU A 141 7.31 -0.15 0.98
C GLU A 141 7.41 -1.48 0.19
N PRO A 142 7.06 -1.49 -1.11
CA PRO A 142 6.96 -2.70 -1.92
C PRO A 142 8.23 -3.56 -1.91
N ASP A 143 9.40 -2.94 -2.05
CA ASP A 143 10.67 -3.67 -2.09
C ASP A 143 11.02 -4.31 -0.74
N LEU A 144 10.65 -3.67 0.38
CA LEU A 144 10.87 -4.24 1.71
C LEU A 144 9.95 -5.46 1.94
N ILE A 145 8.67 -5.34 1.58
CA ILE A 145 7.72 -6.45 1.64
C ILE A 145 8.22 -7.61 0.78
N ARG A 146 8.56 -7.32 -0.48
CA ARG A 146 9.07 -8.31 -1.44
C ARG A 146 10.31 -9.02 -0.92
N TYR A 147 11.28 -8.27 -0.39
CA TYR A 147 12.49 -8.82 0.23
C TYR A 147 12.17 -9.85 1.33
N HIS A 148 11.18 -9.58 2.18
CA HIS A 148 10.79 -10.53 3.22
C HIS A 148 10.06 -11.77 2.68
N LEU A 149 9.17 -11.59 1.69
CA LEU A 149 8.45 -12.70 1.06
C LEU A 149 9.42 -13.65 0.34
N GLU A 150 10.39 -13.13 -0.42
CA GLU A 150 11.39 -13.91 -1.14
C GLU A 150 12.32 -14.70 -0.18
N ARG A 151 12.47 -14.23 1.06
CA ARG A 151 13.20 -14.96 2.13
C ARG A 151 12.34 -15.99 2.86
N GLY A 152 11.11 -16.21 2.41
CA GLY A 152 10.19 -17.17 3.01
C GLY A 152 9.61 -16.72 4.34
N VAL A 153 9.63 -15.41 4.66
CA VAL A 153 8.93 -14.91 5.85
C VAL A 153 7.42 -15.03 5.60
N PRO A 154 6.65 -15.75 6.46
CA PRO A 154 5.22 -15.92 6.23
C PRO A 154 4.46 -14.59 6.29
N ARG A 155 3.51 -14.38 5.37
CA ARG A 155 2.61 -13.20 5.36
C ARG A 155 2.01 -12.91 6.73
N LEU A 156 1.49 -13.94 7.40
CA LEU A 156 0.85 -13.78 8.72
C LEU A 156 1.83 -13.24 9.77
N ARG A 157 3.10 -13.65 9.71
CA ARG A 157 4.14 -13.15 10.61
C ARG A 157 4.45 -11.68 10.31
N LEU A 158 4.60 -11.31 9.04
CA LEU A 158 4.79 -9.91 8.65
C LEU A 158 3.63 -9.03 9.11
N LYS A 159 2.38 -9.47 8.89
CA LYS A 159 1.18 -8.73 9.31
C LYS A 159 1.11 -8.54 10.82
N ALA A 160 1.42 -9.60 11.57
CA ALA A 160 1.44 -9.55 13.03
C ALA A 160 2.49 -8.57 13.56
N GLU A 161 3.71 -8.59 13.02
CA GLU A 161 4.79 -7.70 13.48
C GLU A 161 4.60 -6.25 13.05
N TYR A 162 4.10 -6.02 11.84
CA TYR A 162 3.67 -4.70 11.38
C TYR A 162 2.58 -4.14 12.31
N GLY A 163 1.54 -4.95 12.55
CA GLY A 163 0.43 -4.62 13.42
C GLY A 163 0.85 -4.34 14.87
N ARG A 164 1.90 -5.00 15.36
CA ARG A 164 2.44 -4.78 16.71
C ARG A 164 3.17 -3.44 16.78
N HIS A 165 4.01 -3.12 15.79
CA HIS A 165 4.82 -1.90 15.77
C HIS A 165 3.96 -0.64 15.77
N TRP A 166 3.02 -0.51 14.83
CA TRP A 166 2.23 0.73 14.74
C TRP A 166 1.32 0.88 15.98
N ARG A 167 0.72 -0.21 16.49
CA ARG A 167 -0.11 -0.13 17.71
C ARG A 167 0.71 0.26 18.92
N HIS A 168 1.93 -0.27 19.08
CA HIS A 168 2.79 0.14 20.18
C HIS A 168 3.21 1.61 20.05
N GLY A 169 3.59 2.05 18.84
CA GLY A 169 3.96 3.44 18.58
C GLY A 169 2.82 4.45 18.77
N VAL A 170 1.57 4.05 18.53
CA VAL A 170 0.39 4.95 18.64
C VAL A 170 -0.27 4.86 20.02
N LEU A 171 -0.44 3.66 20.57
CA LEU A 171 -1.15 3.42 21.83
C LEU A 171 -0.23 3.46 23.06
N GLY A 172 1.07 3.22 22.87
CA GLY A 172 2.07 3.17 23.94
C GLY A 172 2.51 4.55 24.45
N LEU A 173 2.20 5.63 23.73
CA LEU A 173 2.60 7.01 24.09
C LEU A 173 1.94 7.53 25.37
N ARG A 174 0.94 6.82 25.93
CA ARG A 174 0.25 7.24 27.17
C ARG A 174 1.14 7.29 28.41
N ASN A 175 2.37 6.76 28.35
CA ASN A 175 3.27 6.59 29.50
C ASN A 175 4.63 7.30 29.34
N LEU A 176 4.78 8.23 28.39
CA LEU A 176 6.09 8.84 28.08
C LEU A 176 6.27 10.28 28.61
N ASP A 177 5.36 10.77 29.44
CA ASP A 177 5.46 12.07 30.14
C ASP A 177 5.79 11.89 31.63
#